data_AF-A0A397W688-F1
#
_entry.id   AF-A0A397W688-F1
#
_cell.length_a   1.000
_cell.length_b   1.000
_cell.length_c   1.000
_cell.angle_alpha   90.00
_cell.angle_beta   90.00
_cell.angle_gamma   90.00
#
_symmetry.space_group_name_H-M   'P 1'
#
loop_
_entity.id
_entity.type
_entity.pdbx_description
1 polymer ?
#
loop_
_entity_poly.entity_id
_entity_poly.type
_entity_poly.pdbx_seq_one_letter_code
_entity_poly.pdbx_strand_id
1 'polypeptide(L)'
;MAIEFFKKLSNDLTNLLENGEDYNVIIEVGQIPNRQIFKAHSIILNYRCFYLREELINEFGLEELVNTVQTQLVKKHASWIRLNFAKVYRICFKSDDFKILQEFCNNIVAKHPSIVFDSQDFENLSEKALVSLLKLDNLQINEGKLWNQVIRWGIAQNSDLDTNPAQWSNAKFSTLKATLKNCLPHIRYFQISGEDVIDKLYPYQQMFEPTLWKDIMAKMVAPNRAIASTILPPRIISNTVLPPRNTETSSETNIFTTSSIRSNTTATLYARL
;
A
#
# COMPACT_ATOMS: atom_id res chain seq x y z
N MET A 1 -2.32 26.66 -0.17
CA MET A 1 -1.51 25.86 0.78
C MET A 1 -0.92 24.58 0.18
N ALA A 2 -1.63 23.45 0.01
CA ALA A 2 -1.00 22.21 -0.50
C ALA A 2 -0.54 22.29 -1.98
N ILE A 3 -1.33 22.94 -2.83
CA ILE A 3 -0.99 23.12 -4.26
C ILE A 3 0.23 24.04 -4.42
N GLU A 4 0.33 25.09 -3.60
CA GLU A 4 1.49 25.99 -3.61
C GLU A 4 2.75 25.29 -3.09
N PHE A 5 2.63 24.43 -2.07
CA PHE A 5 3.74 23.62 -1.60
C PHE A 5 4.29 22.71 -2.71
N PHE A 6 3.44 21.97 -3.42
CA PHE A 6 3.89 21.10 -4.51
C PHE A 6 4.41 21.89 -5.71
N LYS A 7 3.83 23.05 -6.05
CA LYS A 7 4.37 23.93 -7.09
C LYS A 7 5.74 24.47 -6.72
N LYS A 8 5.92 24.90 -5.47
CA LYS A 8 7.21 25.39 -4.97
C LYS A 8 8.25 24.28 -4.97
N LEU A 9 7.93 23.11 -4.42
CA LEU A 9 8.80 21.94 -4.46
C LEU A 9 9.15 21.51 -5.90
N SER A 10 8.20 21.56 -6.82
CA SER A 10 8.47 21.27 -8.24
C SER A 10 9.45 22.27 -8.84
N ASN A 11 9.28 23.56 -8.57
CA ASN A 11 10.20 24.60 -9.05
C ASN A 11 11.59 24.46 -8.40
N ASP A 12 11.65 24.12 -7.11
CA ASP A 12 12.90 23.90 -6.39
C ASP A 12 13.66 22.69 -6.98
N LEU A 13 12.96 21.62 -7.37
CA LEU A 13 13.54 20.46 -8.06
C LEU A 13 13.96 20.77 -9.51
N THR A 14 13.22 21.61 -10.23
CA THR A 14 13.61 22.09 -11.57
C THR A 14 14.86 22.96 -11.50
N ASN A 15 14.92 23.88 -10.52
CA ASN A 15 16.11 24.68 -10.29
C ASN A 15 17.31 23.81 -9.89
N LEU A 16 17.09 22.75 -9.09
CA LEU A 16 18.13 21.78 -8.78
C LEU A 16 18.63 21.04 -10.04
N LEU A 17 17.75 20.72 -10.99
CA LEU A 17 18.15 20.10 -12.27
C LEU A 17 19.00 21.02 -13.15
N GLU A 18 18.68 22.32 -13.16
CA GLU A 18 19.35 23.30 -14.00
C GLU A 18 20.65 23.84 -13.37
N ASN A 19 20.75 23.83 -12.04
CA ASN A 19 21.90 24.33 -11.29
C ASN A 19 22.86 23.20 -10.91
N GLY A 20 24.15 23.36 -11.20
CA GLY A 20 25.19 22.39 -10.83
C GLY A 20 25.66 22.47 -9.37
N GLU A 21 24.87 23.04 -8.46
CA GLU A 21 25.17 23.13 -7.02
C GLU A 21 24.78 21.82 -6.31
N ASP A 22 25.57 21.40 -5.32
CA ASP A 22 25.39 20.15 -4.55
C ASP A 22 25.20 18.87 -5.41
N TYR A 23 25.77 18.85 -6.61
CA TYR A 23 25.77 17.67 -7.46
C TYR A 23 26.50 16.50 -6.79
N ASN A 24 25.97 15.29 -6.97
CA ASN A 24 26.56 14.06 -6.44
C ASN A 24 26.85 13.02 -7.54
N VAL A 25 26.59 13.35 -8.81
CA VAL A 25 26.90 12.53 -9.99
C VAL A 25 27.64 13.36 -11.03
N ILE A 26 28.68 12.76 -11.62
CA ILE A 26 29.36 13.29 -12.80
C ILE A 26 29.17 12.30 -13.95
N ILE A 27 28.64 12.79 -15.07
CA ILE A 27 28.52 12.03 -16.32
C ILE A 27 29.60 12.53 -17.28
N GLU A 28 30.52 11.64 -17.66
CA GLU A 28 31.54 11.94 -18.66
C GLU A 28 31.15 11.33 -20.01
N VAL A 29 31.09 12.17 -21.05
CA VAL A 29 30.73 11.73 -22.41
C VAL A 29 31.89 12.02 -23.37
N GLY A 30 32.23 11.03 -24.19
CA GLY A 30 33.29 11.13 -25.19
C GLY A 30 34.67 10.72 -24.69
N GLN A 31 35.66 10.79 -25.59
CA GLN A 31 37.06 10.48 -25.33
C GLN A 31 37.92 11.71 -25.54
N ILE A 32 39.11 11.74 -24.92
CA ILE A 32 40.07 12.83 -25.08
C ILE A 32 40.42 12.98 -26.58
N PRO A 33 40.45 14.21 -27.15
CA PRO A 33 40.35 15.52 -26.49
C PRO A 33 38.93 16.07 -26.30
N ASN A 34 37.90 15.42 -26.85
CA ASN A 34 36.53 15.92 -26.90
C ASN A 34 35.66 15.47 -25.71
N ARG A 35 36.27 15.27 -24.53
CA ARG A 35 35.56 14.84 -23.32
C ARG A 35 34.67 15.98 -22.81
N GLN A 36 33.40 15.70 -22.59
CA GLN A 36 32.46 16.59 -21.92
C GLN A 36 32.07 16.05 -20.55
N ILE A 37 31.88 16.94 -19.60
CA ILE A 37 31.56 16.63 -18.21
C ILE A 37 30.24 17.30 -17.86
N PHE A 38 29.27 16.50 -17.43
CA PHE A 38 27.97 16.97 -16.97
C PHE A 38 27.82 16.68 -15.48
N LYS A 39 27.47 17.72 -14.72
CA LYS A 39 27.14 17.60 -13.30
C LYS A 39 25.65 17.33 -13.16
N ALA A 40 25.29 16.36 -12.33
CA ALA A 40 23.90 15.96 -12.16
C ALA A 40 23.62 15.46 -10.74
N HIS A 41 22.34 15.29 -10.42
CA HIS A 41 21.88 14.79 -9.12
C HIS A 41 21.28 13.40 -9.30
N SER A 42 21.78 12.43 -8.54
CA SER A 42 21.34 11.02 -8.63
C SER A 42 19.82 10.89 -8.44
N ILE A 43 19.23 11.72 -7.59
CA ILE A 43 17.79 11.72 -7.32
C ILE A 43 16.95 12.09 -8.55
N ILE A 44 17.44 13.01 -9.40
CA ILE A 44 16.73 13.45 -10.60
C ILE A 44 16.94 12.47 -11.74
N LEU A 45 18.18 11.98 -11.93
CA LEU A 45 18.50 10.97 -12.93
C LEU A 45 17.73 9.67 -12.70
N ASN A 46 17.63 9.23 -11.44
CA ASN A 46 16.84 8.07 -11.04
C ASN A 46 15.35 8.21 -11.43
N TYR A 47 14.78 9.41 -11.28
CA TYR A 47 13.36 9.61 -11.59
C TYR A 47 13.09 9.69 -13.10
N ARG A 48 14.05 10.20 -13.90
CA ARG A 48 13.84 10.53 -15.32
C ARG A 48 14.42 9.50 -16.30
N CYS A 49 15.38 8.66 -15.89
CA CYS A 49 16.03 7.67 -16.74
C CYS A 49 15.98 6.27 -16.12
N PHE A 50 15.26 5.34 -16.77
CA PHE A 50 15.09 3.97 -16.28
C PHE A 50 16.42 3.19 -16.24
N TYR A 51 17.33 3.42 -17.20
CA TYR A 51 18.63 2.75 -17.24
C TYR A 51 19.55 3.20 -16.09
N LEU A 52 19.58 4.50 -15.81
CA LEU A 52 20.38 5.06 -14.71
C LEU A 52 19.75 4.78 -13.34
N ARG A 53 18.45 4.52 -13.27
CA ARG A 53 17.75 4.17 -12.04
C ARG A 53 18.32 2.91 -11.38
N GLU A 54 18.44 1.81 -12.11
CA GLU A 54 18.90 0.53 -11.54
C GLU A 54 20.34 0.62 -11.04
N GLU A 55 21.23 1.25 -11.81
CA GLU A 55 22.63 1.44 -11.44
C GLU A 55 22.78 2.38 -10.23
N LEU A 56 22.06 3.51 -10.23
CA LEU A 56 22.13 4.50 -9.15
C LEU A 56 21.44 4.05 -7.87
N ILE A 57 20.40 3.20 -7.93
CA ILE A 57 19.76 2.64 -6.73
C ILE A 57 20.77 1.83 -5.92
N ASN A 58 21.53 0.97 -6.61
CA ASN A 58 22.51 0.08 -5.99
C ASN A 58 23.75 0.85 -5.51
N GLU A 59 24.25 1.79 -6.31
CA GLU A 59 25.49 2.52 -6.02
C GLU A 59 25.32 3.60 -4.92
N PHE A 60 24.15 4.25 -4.83
CA PHE A 60 23.92 5.39 -3.93
C PHE A 60 22.99 5.08 -2.73
N GLY A 61 22.60 3.82 -2.52
CA GLY A 61 21.77 3.45 -1.37
C GLY A 61 20.41 4.16 -1.34
N LEU A 62 19.81 4.41 -2.50
CA LEU A 62 18.57 5.20 -2.58
C LEU A 62 17.37 4.50 -1.91
N GLU A 63 17.41 3.17 -1.77
CA GLU A 63 16.45 2.44 -0.93
C GLU A 63 16.52 2.89 0.54
N GLU A 64 17.73 3.07 1.08
CA GLU A 64 17.95 3.55 2.45
C GLU A 64 17.44 5.00 2.61
N LEU A 65 17.67 5.85 1.60
CA LEU A 65 17.13 7.22 1.59
C LEU A 65 15.60 7.21 1.59
N VAL A 66 14.98 6.40 0.72
CA VAL A 66 13.51 6.27 0.64
C VAL A 66 12.95 5.77 1.98
N ASN A 67 13.58 4.77 2.60
CA ASN A 67 13.17 4.27 3.92
C ASN A 67 13.36 5.32 5.04
N THR A 68 14.44 6.09 4.98
CA THR A 68 14.72 7.18 5.93
C THR A 68 13.68 8.28 5.82
N VAL A 69 13.34 8.71 4.60
CA VAL A 69 12.29 9.72 4.36
C VAL A 69 10.93 9.21 4.84
N GLN A 70 10.55 7.98 4.52
CA GLN A 70 9.30 7.39 5.02
C GLN A 70 9.24 7.36 6.54
N THR A 71 10.33 6.94 7.19
CA THR A 71 10.44 6.90 8.66
C THR A 71 10.28 8.29 9.26
N GLN A 72 10.94 9.31 8.71
CA GLN A 72 10.84 10.69 9.19
C GLN A 72 9.44 11.27 8.96
N LEU A 73 8.81 10.97 7.82
CA LEU A 73 7.46 11.41 7.50
C LEU A 73 6.45 10.82 8.50
N VAL A 74 6.55 9.53 8.82
CA VAL A 74 5.72 8.89 9.84
C VAL A 74 5.98 9.48 11.22
N LYS A 75 7.25 9.65 11.62
CA LYS A 75 7.59 10.17 12.96
C LYS A 75 7.17 11.61 13.17
N LYS A 76 7.44 12.50 12.20
CA LYS A 76 7.25 13.96 12.36
C LYS A 76 5.89 14.44 11.84
N HIS A 77 5.27 13.74 10.88
CA HIS A 77 4.07 14.21 10.18
C HIS A 77 2.90 13.20 10.24
N ALA A 78 2.85 12.32 11.24
CA ALA A 78 1.73 11.40 11.47
C ALA A 78 0.35 12.09 11.44
N SER A 79 0.22 13.27 12.05
CA SER A 79 -1.03 14.05 12.06
C SER A 79 -1.46 14.47 10.64
N TRP A 80 -0.50 14.89 9.80
CA TRP A 80 -0.76 15.24 8.41
C TRP A 80 -1.17 14.03 7.58
N ILE A 81 -0.51 12.87 7.79
CA ILE A 81 -0.86 11.62 7.12
C ILE A 81 -2.31 11.24 7.45
N ARG A 82 -2.71 11.33 8.73
CA ARG A 82 -4.09 11.02 9.15
C ARG A 82 -5.12 11.95 8.51
N LEU A 83 -4.82 13.25 8.42
CA LEU A 83 -5.69 14.22 7.74
C LEU A 83 -5.79 13.99 6.23
N ASN A 84 -4.77 13.40 5.62
CA ASN A 84 -4.69 13.13 4.18
C ASN A 84 -4.76 11.62 3.86
N PHE A 85 -5.39 10.83 4.75
CA PHE A 85 -5.28 9.37 4.75
C PHE A 85 -5.60 8.74 3.39
N ALA A 86 -6.76 9.05 2.81
CA ALA A 86 -7.18 8.46 1.52
C ALA A 86 -6.16 8.70 0.39
N LYS A 87 -5.59 9.91 0.32
CA LYS A 87 -4.57 10.25 -0.68
C LYS A 87 -3.27 9.47 -0.44
N VAL A 88 -2.80 9.45 0.80
CA VAL A 88 -1.56 8.76 1.17
C VAL A 88 -1.71 7.25 0.94
N TYR A 89 -2.83 6.66 1.38
CA TYR A 89 -3.13 5.25 1.21
C TYR A 89 -3.13 4.84 -0.27
N ARG A 90 -3.81 5.62 -1.12
CA ARG A 90 -3.81 5.38 -2.56
C ARG A 90 -2.42 5.47 -3.17
N ILE A 91 -1.58 6.42 -2.74
CA ILE A 91 -0.23 6.60 -3.29
C ILE A 91 0.69 5.47 -2.85
N CYS A 92 0.70 5.10 -1.57
CA CYS A 92 1.65 4.12 -1.06
C CYS A 92 1.44 2.73 -1.67
N PHE A 93 0.21 2.37 -2.06
CA PHE A 93 -0.09 1.10 -2.72
C PHE A 93 0.07 1.10 -4.25
N LYS A 94 0.53 2.19 -4.87
CA LYS A 94 0.91 2.20 -6.30
C LYS A 94 2.26 1.55 -6.59
N SER A 95 3.16 1.50 -5.60
CA SER A 95 4.49 0.89 -5.70
C SER A 95 4.74 -0.07 -4.54
N ASP A 96 5.78 -0.91 -4.65
CA ASP A 96 6.31 -1.75 -3.57
C ASP A 96 7.31 -1.01 -2.66
N ASP A 97 7.71 0.20 -3.04
CA ASP A 97 8.79 0.95 -2.37
C ASP A 97 8.36 1.58 -1.03
N PHE A 98 7.06 1.74 -0.80
CA PHE A 98 6.53 2.51 0.33
C PHE A 98 6.14 1.64 1.55
N LYS A 99 6.93 0.60 1.85
CA LYS A 99 6.60 -0.41 2.88
C LYS A 99 6.32 0.19 4.26
N ILE A 100 7.14 1.14 4.72
CA ILE A 100 6.99 1.79 6.03
C ILE A 100 5.68 2.60 6.09
N LEU A 101 5.34 3.32 5.01
CA LEU A 101 4.09 4.07 4.94
C LEU A 101 2.87 3.15 4.82
N GLN A 102 2.96 2.05 4.05
CA GLN A 102 1.92 1.04 3.95
C GLN A 102 1.64 0.43 5.34
N GLU A 103 2.69 0.03 6.07
CA GLU A 103 2.58 -0.52 7.43
C GLU A 103 1.98 0.49 8.40
N PHE A 104 2.45 1.74 8.40
CA PHE A 104 1.88 2.79 9.25
C PHE A 104 0.39 3.00 8.98
N CYS A 105 -0.01 3.08 7.71
CA CYS A 105 -1.41 3.26 7.36
C CYS A 105 -2.25 2.03 7.72
N ASN A 106 -1.76 0.83 7.42
CA ASN A 106 -2.41 -0.42 7.79
C ASN A 106 -2.61 -0.54 9.31
N ASN A 107 -1.67 -0.08 10.12
CA ASN A 107 -1.82 -0.04 11.58
C ASN A 107 -2.92 0.92 12.04
N ILE A 108 -3.21 1.99 11.29
CA ILE A 108 -4.36 2.86 11.55
C ILE A 108 -5.66 2.13 11.20
N VAL A 109 -5.74 1.53 10.00
CA VAL A 109 -6.93 0.80 9.53
C VAL A 109 -7.21 -0.41 10.41
N ALA A 110 -6.18 -1.10 10.89
CA ALA A 110 -6.30 -2.23 11.80
C ALA A 110 -7.16 -1.87 13.03
N LYS A 111 -6.96 -0.69 13.60
CA LYS A 111 -7.67 -0.20 14.80
C LYS A 111 -8.98 0.50 14.46
N HIS A 112 -9.06 1.16 13.30
CA HIS A 112 -10.24 1.88 12.85
C HIS A 112 -10.61 1.48 11.41
N PRO A 113 -11.13 0.25 11.19
CA PRO A 113 -11.37 -0.26 9.85
C PRO A 113 -12.39 0.57 9.07
N SER A 114 -13.32 1.22 9.76
CA SER A 114 -14.35 2.09 9.18
C SER A 114 -13.78 3.22 8.31
N ILE A 115 -12.56 3.70 8.59
CA ILE A 115 -11.89 4.74 7.79
C ILE A 115 -11.74 4.31 6.33
N VAL A 116 -11.57 3.01 6.07
CA VAL A 116 -11.46 2.45 4.73
C VAL A 116 -12.76 1.78 4.30
N PHE A 117 -13.28 0.83 5.09
CA PHE A 117 -14.40 -0.01 4.65
C PHE A 117 -15.74 0.73 4.54
N ASP A 118 -15.94 1.79 5.32
CA ASP A 118 -17.16 2.60 5.25
C ASP A 118 -16.98 3.83 4.32
N SER A 119 -15.81 3.98 3.68
CA SER A 119 -15.53 5.06 2.73
C SER A 119 -16.26 4.87 1.40
N GLN A 120 -16.62 5.97 0.75
CA GLN A 120 -17.14 5.98 -0.62
C GLN A 120 -16.11 5.49 -1.63
N ASP A 121 -14.81 5.72 -1.36
CA ASP A 121 -13.72 5.33 -2.24
C ASP A 121 -13.28 3.87 -2.07
N PHE A 122 -13.93 3.10 -1.19
CA PHE A 122 -13.53 1.72 -0.90
C PHE A 122 -13.53 0.83 -2.15
N GLU A 123 -14.50 1.03 -3.05
CA GLU A 123 -14.63 0.28 -4.30
C GLU A 123 -13.49 0.58 -5.28
N ASN A 124 -12.81 1.73 -5.12
CA ASN A 124 -11.65 2.14 -5.92
C ASN A 124 -10.31 1.66 -5.33
N LEU A 125 -10.34 0.88 -4.24
CA LEU A 125 -9.15 0.36 -3.60
C LEU A 125 -8.43 -0.64 -4.52
N SER A 126 -7.10 -0.56 -4.62
CA SER A 126 -6.35 -1.55 -5.39
C SER A 126 -6.43 -2.93 -4.74
N GLU A 127 -6.41 -4.00 -5.54
CA GLU A 127 -6.40 -5.39 -5.05
C GLU A 127 -5.25 -5.60 -4.05
N LYS A 128 -4.08 -5.06 -4.35
CA LYS A 128 -2.89 -5.11 -3.48
C LYS A 128 -3.14 -4.52 -2.09
N ALA A 129 -3.83 -3.38 -2.02
CA ALA A 129 -4.19 -2.75 -0.76
C ALA A 129 -5.22 -3.58 0.01
N LEU A 130 -6.25 -4.09 -0.67
CA LEU A 130 -7.25 -4.98 -0.06
C LEU A 130 -6.61 -6.24 0.51
N VAL A 131 -5.77 -6.93 -0.28
CA VAL A 131 -5.03 -8.12 0.16
C VAL A 131 -4.13 -7.81 1.35
N SER A 132 -3.47 -6.65 1.36
CA SER A 132 -2.66 -6.20 2.49
C SER A 132 -3.49 -6.07 3.77
N LEU A 133 -4.70 -5.52 3.70
CA LEU A 133 -5.62 -5.44 4.84
C LEU A 133 -6.12 -6.81 5.30
N LEU A 134 -6.48 -7.70 4.37
CA LEU A 134 -7.00 -9.03 4.73
C LEU A 134 -5.96 -9.87 5.48
N LYS A 135 -4.67 -9.71 5.15
CA LYS A 135 -3.53 -10.36 5.82
C LYS A 135 -3.28 -9.86 7.25
N LEU A 136 -3.83 -8.72 7.66
CA LEU A 136 -3.57 -8.16 8.99
C LEU A 136 -4.23 -8.99 10.09
N ASP A 137 -3.43 -9.64 10.93
CA ASP A 137 -3.94 -10.40 12.06
C ASP A 137 -4.65 -9.53 13.09
N ASN A 138 -4.26 -8.26 13.21
CA ASN A 138 -4.83 -7.32 14.17
C ASN A 138 -5.98 -6.45 13.64
N LEU A 139 -6.57 -6.77 12.48
CA LEU A 139 -7.69 -6.02 11.92
C LEU A 139 -8.96 -6.16 12.77
N GLN A 140 -9.46 -5.07 13.35
CA GLN A 140 -10.59 -5.07 14.29
C GLN A 140 -11.95 -5.07 13.59
N ILE A 141 -12.24 -6.13 12.82
CA ILE A 141 -13.52 -6.28 12.10
C ILE A 141 -14.06 -7.71 12.27
N ASN A 142 -15.38 -7.85 12.43
CA ASN A 142 -16.06 -9.14 12.38
C ASN A 142 -15.91 -9.78 11.00
N GLU A 143 -15.58 -11.07 10.94
CA GLU A 143 -15.29 -11.77 9.67
C GLU A 143 -16.51 -11.83 8.72
N GLY A 144 -17.73 -11.93 9.24
CA GLY A 144 -18.95 -11.81 8.43
C GLY A 144 -19.13 -10.40 7.86
N LYS A 145 -18.82 -9.34 8.62
CA LYS A 145 -18.81 -7.95 8.09
C LYS A 145 -17.70 -7.79 7.04
N LEU A 146 -16.52 -8.35 7.28
CA LEU A 146 -15.39 -8.27 6.34
C LEU A 146 -15.71 -8.98 5.03
N TRP A 147 -16.32 -10.16 5.09
CA TRP A 147 -16.79 -10.89 3.90
C TRP A 147 -17.69 -10.03 3.02
N ASN A 148 -18.68 -9.34 3.61
CA ASN A 148 -19.56 -8.44 2.86
C ASN A 148 -18.78 -7.32 2.15
N GLN A 149 -17.73 -6.78 2.77
CA GLN A 149 -16.89 -5.75 2.14
C GLN A 149 -16.07 -6.33 0.98
N VAL A 150 -15.52 -7.53 1.12
CA VAL A 150 -14.76 -8.19 0.05
C VAL A 150 -15.66 -8.50 -1.14
N ILE A 151 -16.88 -8.99 -0.90
CA ILE A 151 -17.88 -9.20 -1.95
C ILE A 151 -18.27 -7.89 -2.62
N ARG A 152 -18.57 -6.84 -1.83
CA ARG A 152 -18.88 -5.50 -2.35
C ARG A 152 -17.77 -4.98 -3.27
N TRP A 153 -16.52 -5.09 -2.84
CA TRP A 153 -15.36 -4.69 -3.65
C TRP A 153 -15.27 -5.50 -4.94
N GLY A 154 -15.42 -6.83 -4.85
CA GLY A 154 -15.35 -7.74 -5.99
C GLY A 154 -16.45 -7.49 -7.03
N ILE A 155 -17.68 -7.22 -6.59
CA ILE A 155 -18.79 -6.84 -7.49
C ILE A 155 -18.48 -5.51 -8.17
N ALA A 156 -17.99 -4.51 -7.44
CA ALA A 156 -17.65 -3.21 -8.02
C ALA A 156 -16.55 -3.27 -9.09
N GLN A 157 -15.65 -4.26 -9.03
CA GLN A 157 -14.64 -4.48 -10.09
C GLN A 157 -15.22 -5.09 -11.37
N ASN A 158 -16.47 -5.56 -11.36
CA ASN A 158 -17.10 -6.26 -12.47
C ASN A 158 -18.45 -5.61 -12.79
N SER A 159 -18.48 -4.69 -13.76
CA SER A 159 -19.67 -3.90 -14.12
C SER A 159 -20.91 -4.72 -14.47
N ASP A 160 -20.74 -5.98 -14.89
CA ASP A 160 -21.83 -6.87 -15.33
C ASP A 160 -22.48 -7.65 -14.16
N LEU A 161 -21.90 -7.55 -12.96
CA LEU A 161 -22.44 -8.16 -11.74
C LEU A 161 -23.44 -7.20 -11.09
N ASP A 162 -24.66 -7.68 -10.92
CA ASP A 162 -25.67 -7.01 -10.10
C ASP A 162 -25.45 -7.33 -8.62
N THR A 163 -26.16 -6.70 -7.68
CA THR A 163 -25.96 -6.95 -6.24
C THR A 163 -26.68 -8.19 -5.70
N ASN A 164 -27.52 -8.87 -6.48
CA ASN A 164 -28.36 -9.98 -6.01
C ASN A 164 -27.89 -11.33 -6.59
N PRO A 165 -27.13 -12.13 -5.83
CA PRO A 165 -26.59 -13.40 -6.32
C PRO A 165 -27.65 -14.47 -6.62
N ALA A 166 -28.91 -14.30 -6.20
CA ALA A 166 -29.97 -15.30 -6.37
C ALA A 166 -30.28 -15.65 -7.84
N GLN A 167 -29.98 -14.73 -8.78
CA GLN A 167 -30.25 -14.90 -10.21
C GLN A 167 -28.97 -15.05 -11.05
N TRP A 168 -27.82 -15.23 -10.40
CA TRP A 168 -26.55 -15.29 -11.11
C TRP A 168 -26.36 -16.62 -11.83
N SER A 169 -25.77 -16.54 -13.02
CA SER A 169 -25.27 -17.71 -13.73
C SER A 169 -23.94 -18.19 -13.15
N ASN A 170 -23.57 -19.44 -13.41
CA ASN A 170 -22.27 -19.99 -13.03
C ASN A 170 -21.09 -19.16 -13.58
N ALA A 171 -21.28 -18.50 -14.73
CA ALA A 171 -20.29 -17.61 -15.31
C ALA A 171 -20.07 -16.37 -14.44
N LYS A 172 -21.13 -15.74 -13.91
CA LYS A 172 -21.03 -14.61 -12.99
C LYS A 172 -20.27 -14.98 -11.70
N PHE A 173 -20.57 -16.14 -11.12
CA PHE A 173 -19.82 -16.65 -9.96
C PHE A 173 -18.34 -16.93 -10.29
N SER A 174 -18.07 -17.50 -11.46
CA SER A 174 -16.69 -17.74 -11.93
C SER A 174 -15.91 -16.43 -12.10
N THR A 175 -16.55 -15.39 -12.65
CA THR A 175 -15.96 -14.05 -12.79
C THR A 175 -15.60 -13.47 -11.42
N LEU A 176 -16.56 -13.44 -10.48
CA LEU A 176 -16.29 -12.92 -9.13
C LEU A 176 -15.19 -13.71 -8.42
N LYS A 177 -15.20 -15.04 -8.55
CA LYS A 177 -14.15 -15.92 -8.00
C LYS A 177 -12.78 -15.59 -8.56
N ALA A 178 -12.69 -15.34 -9.87
CA ALA A 178 -11.44 -14.97 -10.53
C ALA A 178 -10.92 -13.60 -10.04
N THR A 179 -11.81 -12.61 -9.88
CA THR A 179 -11.48 -11.30 -9.32
C THR A 179 -10.97 -11.39 -7.89
N LEU A 180 -11.60 -12.22 -7.06
CA LEU A 180 -11.26 -12.36 -5.65
C LEU A 180 -10.17 -13.40 -5.35
N LYS A 181 -9.55 -13.98 -6.38
CA LYS A 181 -8.63 -15.13 -6.23
C LYS A 181 -7.50 -14.90 -5.21
N ASN A 182 -6.97 -13.67 -5.11
CA ASN A 182 -5.91 -13.34 -4.16
C ASN A 182 -6.46 -12.89 -2.80
N CYS A 183 -7.75 -12.58 -2.70
CA CYS A 183 -8.42 -12.18 -1.46
C CYS A 183 -8.95 -13.40 -0.69
N LEU A 184 -9.57 -14.37 -1.38
CA LEU A 184 -10.22 -15.54 -0.79
C LEU A 184 -9.31 -16.37 0.15
N PRO A 185 -8.00 -16.55 -0.13
CA PRO A 185 -7.10 -17.28 0.77
C PRO A 185 -6.83 -16.59 2.11
N HIS A 186 -7.23 -15.32 2.28
CA HIS A 186 -7.00 -14.53 3.48
C HIS A 186 -8.27 -14.33 4.33
N ILE A 187 -9.39 -14.95 3.93
CA ILE A 187 -10.64 -14.94 4.69
C ILE A 187 -10.62 -16.04 5.75
N ARG A 188 -10.94 -15.70 6.99
CA ARG A 188 -10.98 -16.67 8.10
C ARG A 188 -12.36 -17.33 8.17
N TYR A 189 -12.71 -18.14 7.17
CA TYR A 189 -14.05 -18.74 7.04
C TYR A 189 -14.57 -19.42 8.32
N PHE A 190 -13.69 -20.15 9.02
CA PHE A 190 -14.03 -20.87 10.25
C PHE A 190 -14.19 -19.97 11.49
N GLN A 191 -14.00 -18.66 11.35
CA GLN A 191 -14.22 -17.65 12.38
C GLN A 191 -15.47 -16.80 12.08
N ILE A 192 -16.20 -17.13 11.00
CA ILE A 192 -17.50 -16.54 10.66
C ILE A 192 -18.57 -17.25 11.48
N SER A 193 -19.53 -16.50 12.01
CA SER A 193 -20.63 -17.07 12.79
C SER A 193 -21.51 -17.97 11.92
N GLY A 194 -22.17 -18.98 12.51
CA GLY A 194 -23.08 -19.84 11.75
C GLY A 194 -24.22 -19.09 11.07
N GLU A 195 -24.74 -18.06 11.74
CA GLU A 195 -25.73 -17.12 11.18
C GLU A 195 -25.18 -16.43 9.93
N ASP A 196 -23.98 -15.85 10.02
CA ASP A 196 -23.33 -15.20 8.88
C ASP A 196 -22.96 -16.17 7.75
N VAL A 197 -22.67 -17.43 8.05
CA VAL A 197 -22.45 -18.45 7.01
C VAL A 197 -23.72 -18.63 6.17
N ILE A 198 -24.88 -18.72 6.83
CA ILE A 198 -26.17 -18.89 6.16
C ILE A 198 -26.55 -17.61 5.41
N ASP A 199 -26.47 -16.46 6.07
CA ASP A 199 -27.01 -15.21 5.51
C ASP A 199 -26.07 -14.59 4.46
N LYS A 200 -24.75 -14.78 4.60
CA LYS A 200 -23.74 -14.03 3.82
C LYS A 200 -22.90 -14.91 2.91
N LEU A 201 -22.54 -16.14 3.30
CA LEU A 201 -21.72 -17.03 2.47
C LEU A 201 -22.54 -17.90 1.54
N TYR A 202 -23.65 -18.46 2.04
CA TYR A 202 -24.53 -19.36 1.29
C TYR A 202 -24.98 -18.79 -0.07
N PRO A 203 -25.32 -17.50 -0.22
CA PRO A 203 -25.69 -16.93 -1.52
C PRO A 203 -24.57 -17.03 -2.57
N TYR A 204 -23.32 -17.14 -2.13
CA TYR A 204 -22.12 -17.24 -2.98
C TYR A 204 -21.51 -18.65 -2.97
N GLN A 205 -22.24 -19.67 -2.50
CA GLN A 205 -21.68 -21.02 -2.30
C GLN A 205 -21.01 -21.62 -3.54
N GLN A 206 -21.48 -21.25 -4.74
CA GLN A 206 -20.96 -21.75 -6.02
C GLN A 206 -19.51 -21.31 -6.30
N MET A 207 -19.00 -20.29 -5.59
CA MET A 207 -17.62 -19.82 -5.75
C MET A 207 -16.61 -20.69 -4.99
N PHE A 208 -17.04 -21.40 -3.94
CA PHE A 208 -16.14 -22.16 -3.09
C PHE A 208 -15.72 -23.47 -3.74
N GLU A 209 -14.51 -23.91 -3.41
CA GLU A 209 -14.11 -25.29 -3.71
C GLU A 209 -15.01 -26.28 -2.95
N PRO A 210 -15.43 -27.40 -3.57
CA PRO A 210 -16.35 -28.36 -2.95
C PRO A 210 -15.89 -28.85 -1.56
N THR A 211 -14.58 -29.07 -1.39
CA THR A 211 -13.98 -29.47 -0.11
C THR A 211 -14.12 -28.37 0.94
N LEU A 212 -13.83 -27.12 0.58
CA LEU A 212 -13.92 -25.99 1.50
C LEU A 212 -15.38 -25.77 1.95
N TRP A 213 -16.32 -25.79 1.01
CA TRP A 213 -17.73 -25.60 1.35
C TRP A 213 -18.26 -26.70 2.26
N LYS A 214 -17.94 -27.96 1.95
CA LYS A 214 -18.27 -29.11 2.80
C LYS A 214 -17.71 -28.95 4.22
N ASP A 215 -16.45 -28.51 4.35
CA ASP A 215 -15.78 -28.35 5.64
C ASP A 215 -16.37 -27.20 6.45
N ILE A 216 -16.74 -26.07 5.82
CA ILE A 216 -17.43 -24.95 6.46
C ILE A 216 -18.76 -25.43 7.06
N MET A 217 -19.58 -26.10 6.26
CA MET A 217 -20.87 -26.64 6.72
C MET A 217 -20.70 -27.70 7.81
N ALA A 218 -19.69 -28.56 7.68
CA ALA A 218 -19.37 -29.58 8.68
C ALA A 218 -18.98 -28.98 10.03
N LYS A 219 -18.15 -27.92 10.05
CA LYS A 219 -17.78 -27.21 11.28
C LYS A 219 -18.94 -26.46 11.92
N MET A 220 -19.88 -25.96 11.11
CA MET A 220 -21.09 -25.32 11.61
C MET A 220 -21.99 -26.29 12.39
N VAL A 221 -22.15 -27.53 11.90
CA VAL A 221 -23.00 -28.55 12.55
C VAL A 221 -22.27 -29.30 13.66
N ALA A 222 -20.98 -29.57 13.47
CA ALA A 222 -20.15 -30.35 14.39
C ALA A 222 -18.78 -29.67 14.59
N PRO A 223 -18.68 -28.70 15.53
CA PRO A 223 -17.47 -27.87 15.70
C PRO A 223 -16.18 -28.65 15.95
N ASN A 224 -16.28 -29.82 16.58
CA ASN A 224 -15.13 -30.68 16.91
C ASN A 224 -14.72 -31.62 15.78
N ARG A 225 -15.44 -31.64 14.66
CA ARG A 225 -15.15 -32.54 13.53
C ARG A 225 -13.83 -32.18 12.87
N ALA A 226 -13.03 -33.19 12.54
CA ALA A 226 -11.83 -33.01 11.72
C ALA A 226 -12.21 -32.64 10.28
N ILE A 227 -11.44 -31.75 9.66
CA ILE A 227 -11.65 -31.25 8.30
C ILE A 227 -10.33 -31.25 7.53
N ALA A 228 -10.39 -31.18 6.20
CA ALA A 228 -9.21 -31.17 5.34
C ALA A 228 -8.70 -29.74 5.08
N SER A 229 -9.60 -28.77 5.10
CA SER A 229 -9.29 -27.36 4.82
C SER A 229 -8.40 -26.72 5.87
N THR A 230 -7.47 -25.86 5.44
CA THR A 230 -6.63 -25.08 6.35
C THR A 230 -7.47 -24.09 7.14
N ILE A 231 -7.31 -24.10 8.46
CA ILE A 231 -7.98 -23.17 9.37
C ILE A 231 -7.03 -22.00 9.66
N LEU A 232 -7.41 -20.79 9.25
CA LEU A 232 -6.73 -19.58 9.70
C LEU A 232 -7.11 -19.26 11.15
N PRO A 233 -6.14 -18.87 12.00
CA PRO A 233 -6.40 -18.53 13.40
C PRO A 233 -7.27 -17.27 13.51
N PRO A 234 -8.00 -17.02 14.62
CA PRO A 234 -8.75 -15.79 14.84
C PRO A 234 -7.91 -14.51 14.72
N ARG A 235 -8.56 -13.37 14.40
CA ARG A 235 -7.89 -12.05 14.46
C ARG A 235 -7.51 -11.70 15.90
N ILE A 236 -6.33 -11.11 16.09
CA ILE A 236 -5.81 -10.63 17.37
C ILE A 236 -6.52 -9.33 17.74
N ILE A 237 -7.12 -9.28 18.93
CA ILE A 237 -7.68 -8.04 19.49
C ILE A 237 -6.51 -7.19 20.01
N SER A 238 -6.22 -6.05 19.37
CA SER A 238 -5.09 -5.19 19.76
C SER A 238 -5.53 -4.02 20.61
N ASN A 239 -5.01 -3.95 21.85
CA ASN A 239 -5.18 -2.80 22.76
C ASN A 239 -4.07 -1.74 22.61
N THR A 240 -3.23 -1.80 21.57
CA THR A 240 -2.08 -0.90 21.43
C THR A 240 -2.54 0.54 21.15
N VAL A 241 -1.95 1.53 21.82
CA VAL A 241 -2.28 2.95 21.63
C VAL A 241 -1.57 3.49 20.38
N LEU A 242 -2.28 4.25 19.52
CA LEU A 242 -1.65 4.93 18.38
C LEU A 242 -0.76 6.09 18.86
N PRO A 243 0.31 6.46 18.13
CA PRO A 243 1.09 7.65 18.48
C PRO A 243 0.17 8.87 18.61
N PRO A 244 0.34 9.69 19.67
CA PRO A 244 -0.56 10.80 19.94
C PRO A 244 -0.67 11.75 18.73
N ARG A 245 -1.84 12.38 18.62
CA ARG A 245 -2.07 13.43 17.61
C ARG A 245 -1.39 14.68 18.15
N ASN A 246 -0.21 15.03 17.64
CA ASN A 246 0.38 16.33 17.95
C ASN A 246 -0.58 17.38 17.41
N THR A 247 -1.32 18.03 18.30
CA THR A 247 -2.10 19.25 18.04
C THR A 247 -1.16 20.43 18.17
N GLU A 248 -0.08 20.43 17.41
CA GLU A 248 0.67 21.65 17.20
C GLU A 248 0.12 22.27 15.93
N THR A 249 -0.73 23.28 16.10
CA THR A 249 -0.78 24.41 15.16
C THR A 249 0.64 24.97 15.09
N SER A 250 1.45 24.43 14.19
CA SER A 250 2.75 25.01 13.89
C SER A 250 2.50 26.29 13.09
N SER A 251 2.43 27.41 13.80
CA SER A 251 2.94 28.66 13.28
C SER A 251 4.32 28.40 12.69
N GLU A 252 4.51 28.84 11.46
CA GLU A 252 5.78 28.77 10.74
C GLU A 252 6.93 29.28 11.61
N THR A 253 7.96 28.46 11.76
CA THR A 253 9.32 28.97 11.95
C THR A 253 10.25 28.10 11.13
N ASN A 254 10.72 28.69 10.02
CA ASN A 254 11.84 28.19 9.24
C ASN A 254 13.07 28.10 10.13
N ILE A 255 13.49 26.89 10.47
CA ILE A 255 14.87 26.62 10.90
C ILE A 255 15.32 25.34 10.19
N PHE A 256 15.77 25.49 8.94
CA PHE A 256 16.71 24.55 8.36
C PHE A 256 18.11 25.01 8.78
N THR A 257 18.62 24.47 9.88
CA THR A 257 20.07 24.43 10.10
C THR A 257 20.60 23.19 9.40
N THR A 258 21.28 23.42 8.29
CA THR A 258 22.03 22.42 7.54
C THR A 258 23.20 21.92 8.40
N SER A 259 23.11 20.72 8.95
CA SER A 259 24.31 19.97 9.34
C SER A 259 24.83 19.22 8.12
N SER A 260 25.89 19.77 7.52
CA SER A 260 26.64 19.15 6.42
C SER A 260 27.16 17.77 6.87
N ILE A 261 26.59 16.69 6.32
CA ILE A 261 27.29 15.41 6.22
C ILE A 261 27.94 15.43 4.83
N ARG A 262 29.24 15.78 4.77
CA ARG A 262 30.04 15.59 3.56
C ARG A 262 30.31 14.09 3.40
N SER A 263 29.54 13.40 2.58
CA SER A 263 29.98 12.16 1.96
C SER A 263 30.75 12.52 0.69
N ASN A 264 32.09 12.52 0.77
CA ASN A 264 32.97 12.70 -0.39
C ASN A 264 33.04 11.39 -1.20
N THR A 265 31.93 10.98 -1.82
CA THR A 265 31.93 9.84 -2.75
C THR A 265 31.47 10.32 -4.11
N THR A 266 32.42 10.72 -4.95
CA THR A 266 32.19 10.98 -6.37
C THR A 266 32.15 9.63 -7.08
N ALA A 267 30.98 9.22 -7.54
CA ALA A 267 30.85 8.05 -8.40
C ALA A 267 30.88 8.51 -9.87
N THR A 268 31.77 7.90 -10.66
CA THR A 268 31.95 8.20 -12.09
C THR A 268 31.22 7.14 -12.89
N LEU A 269 30.09 7.49 -13.48
CA LEU A 269 29.32 6.57 -14.31
C LEU A 269 29.84 6.62 -15.74
N TYR A 270 30.49 5.54 -16.20
CA TYR A 270 30.91 5.40 -17.60
C TYR A 270 29.74 4.89 -18.46
N ALA A 271 29.01 5.80 -19.10
CA ALA A 271 28.09 5.41 -20.17
C ALA A 271 28.91 5.08 -21.44
N ARG A 272 29.09 3.79 -21.73
CA ARG A 272 29.47 3.35 -23.08
C ARG A 272 28.19 3.33 -23.94
N LEU A 273 28.05 4.32 -24.82
CA LEU A 273 27.13 4.24 -25.97
C LEU A 273 27.76 3.42 -27.08
#